data_AF-A0A420YWA7-F1
#
_entry.id   AF-A0A420YWA7-F1
#
_cell.length_a   1.000
_cell.length_b   1.000
_cell.length_c   1.000
_cell.angle_alpha   90.00
_cell.angle_beta   90.00
_cell.angle_gamma   90.00
#
_symmetry.space_group_name_H-M   'P 1'
#
loop_
_entity.id
_entity.type
_entity.pdbx_description
1 polymer ?
#
loop_
_entity_poly.entity_id
_entity_poly.type
_entity_poly.pdbx_seq_one_letter_code
_entity_poly.pdbx_strand_id
1 'polypeptide(L)'
;MHQIQLRVSPEVAASDAKLRRAAARFLKIAPEGISSLQVRRHTIDARQKNIIINLTLDVYEVGEQASIDTFEDLVYPDVSSAPSAIVVGAGPCGLFAALQLIQQGVRPIVIERGVDVMTRRKHLASLHKTGVLDPESNYSYGEGGAGAFSDGKLYTRSKKRGSVERILRIFCKFGADPKILVDAHPHIGTDKLPVIIKRMREQILASGGEVHFSCRMEGLLLDKG
;
A
#
# COMPACT_ATOMS: atom_id res chain seq x y z
N MET A 1 -26.41 10.26 3.70
CA MET A 1 -25.33 9.30 4.00
C MET A 1 -25.28 9.14 5.49
N HIS A 2 -25.41 7.91 5.99
CA HIS A 2 -25.36 7.59 7.42
C HIS A 2 -24.13 6.76 7.72
N GLN A 3 -23.35 7.17 8.73
CA GLN A 3 -22.28 6.33 9.25
C GLN A 3 -22.78 5.53 10.45
N ILE A 4 -22.67 4.20 10.38
CA ILE A 4 -23.14 3.29 11.44
C ILE A 4 -22.05 2.34 11.88
N GLN A 5 -22.18 1.83 13.11
CA GLN A 5 -21.33 0.77 13.65
C GLN A 5 -22.18 -0.47 13.88
N LEU A 6 -21.79 -1.59 13.25
CA LEU A 6 -22.48 -2.87 13.38
C LEU A 6 -21.57 -3.90 14.02
N ARG A 7 -22.15 -4.69 14.92
CA ARG A 7 -21.57 -5.92 15.47
C ARG A 7 -22.34 -7.10 14.91
N VAL A 8 -21.68 -7.94 14.11
CA VAL A 8 -22.32 -9.02 13.37
C VAL A 8 -21.49 -10.30 13.41
N SER A 9 -22.10 -11.43 13.08
CA SER A 9 -21.37 -12.69 12.90
C SER A 9 -20.53 -12.65 11.61
N PRO A 10 -19.49 -13.50 11.48
CA PRO A 10 -18.73 -13.63 10.25
C PRO A 10 -19.59 -13.93 9.02
N GLU A 11 -20.64 -14.74 9.19
CA GLU A 11 -21.57 -15.10 8.13
C GLU A 11 -22.35 -13.89 7.57
N VAL A 12 -22.73 -12.95 8.43
CA VAL A 12 -23.41 -11.71 8.03
C VAL A 12 -22.42 -10.75 7.40
N ALA A 13 -21.21 -10.61 7.97
CA ALA A 13 -20.17 -9.72 7.44
C ALA A 13 -19.69 -10.13 6.04
N ALA A 14 -19.64 -11.43 5.75
CA ALA A 14 -19.16 -11.97 4.47
C ALA A 14 -20.20 -11.91 3.33
N SER A 15 -21.45 -11.51 3.60
CA SER A 15 -22.53 -11.49 2.61
C SER A 15 -23.12 -10.09 2.49
N ASP A 16 -22.93 -9.45 1.34
CA ASP A 16 -23.45 -8.10 1.06
C ASP A 16 -24.97 -8.01 1.31
N ALA A 17 -25.73 -9.01 0.85
CA ALA A 17 -27.18 -9.08 1.08
C ALA A 17 -27.56 -9.17 2.57
N LYS A 18 -26.83 -9.96 3.37
CA LYS A 18 -27.09 -10.07 4.82
C LYS A 18 -26.67 -8.81 5.55
N LEU A 19 -25.52 -8.24 5.19
CA LEU A 19 -25.00 -7.00 5.75
C LEU A 19 -25.95 -5.82 5.48
N ARG A 20 -26.48 -5.74 4.26
CA ARG A 20 -27.49 -4.76 3.86
C ARG A 20 -28.76 -4.85 4.68
N ARG A 21 -29.28 -6.05 4.91
CA ARG A 21 -30.44 -6.23 5.80
C ARG A 21 -30.14 -5.83 7.24
N ALA A 22 -28.93 -6.10 7.73
CA ALA A 22 -28.51 -5.69 9.07
C ALA A 22 -28.42 -4.15 9.19
N ALA A 23 -27.83 -3.49 8.20
CA ALA A 23 -27.75 -2.02 8.12
C ALA A 23 -29.14 -1.37 8.02
N ALA A 24 -30.01 -1.88 7.15
CA ALA A 24 -31.38 -1.38 6.99
C ALA A 24 -32.18 -1.50 8.29
N ARG A 25 -32.07 -2.63 9.00
CA ARG A 25 -32.70 -2.84 10.30
C ARG A 25 -32.19 -1.86 11.35
N PHE A 26 -30.89 -1.58 11.37
CA PHE A 26 -30.29 -0.63 12.30
C PHE A 26 -30.80 0.79 12.06
N LEU A 27 -30.90 1.21 10.79
CA LEU A 27 -31.40 2.53 10.38
C LEU A 27 -32.94 2.64 10.35
N LYS A 28 -33.66 1.53 10.52
CA LYS A 28 -35.13 1.43 10.41
C LYS A 28 -35.67 1.88 9.04
N ILE A 29 -34.95 1.54 7.98
CA ILE A 29 -35.35 1.77 6.58
C ILE A 29 -35.53 0.44 5.84
N ALA A 30 -36.15 0.48 4.65
CA ALA A 30 -36.24 -0.68 3.77
C ALA A 30 -34.86 -1.01 3.17
N PRO A 31 -34.48 -2.30 3.04
CA PRO A 31 -33.23 -2.70 2.37
C PRO A 31 -33.07 -2.17 0.95
N GLU A 32 -34.18 -1.95 0.25
CA GLU A 32 -34.28 -1.39 -1.10
C GLU A 32 -33.99 0.13 -1.10
N GLY A 33 -34.19 0.80 0.04
CA GLY A 33 -33.86 2.21 0.24
C GLY A 33 -32.35 2.48 0.35
N ILE A 34 -31.52 1.44 0.44
CA ILE A 34 -30.06 1.57 0.42
C ILE A 34 -29.59 1.52 -1.04
N SER A 35 -28.78 2.47 -1.50
CA SER A 35 -28.13 2.39 -2.83
C SER A 35 -26.80 1.67 -2.73
N SER A 36 -26.00 1.98 -1.70
CA SER A 36 -24.65 1.46 -1.54
C SER A 36 -24.25 1.30 -0.06
N LEU A 37 -23.33 0.38 0.20
CA LEU A 37 -22.69 0.16 1.49
C LEU A 37 -21.18 0.20 1.30
N GLN A 38 -20.50 1.04 2.07
CA GLN A 38 -19.05 1.09 2.07
C GLN A 38 -18.53 0.75 3.46
N VAL A 39 -17.74 -0.31 3.55
CA VAL A 39 -17.02 -0.62 4.77
C VAL A 39 -15.90 0.41 4.94
N ARG A 40 -15.88 1.12 6.06
CA ARG A 40 -14.81 2.06 6.44
C ARG A 40 -13.83 1.45 7.42
N ARG A 41 -14.30 0.51 8.24
CA ARG A 41 -13.45 -0.21 9.20
C ARG A 41 -13.94 -1.62 9.39
N HIS A 42 -13.01 -2.57 9.40
CA HIS A 42 -13.27 -3.98 9.63
C HIS A 42 -12.33 -4.53 10.72
N THR A 43 -12.92 -5.08 11.78
CA THR A 43 -12.19 -5.65 12.93
C THR A 43 -12.80 -6.96 13.38
N ILE A 44 -11.97 -7.87 13.86
CA ILE A 44 -12.36 -9.21 14.32
C ILE A 44 -12.11 -9.31 15.82
N ASP A 45 -13.13 -9.67 16.58
CA ASP A 45 -13.02 -10.07 17.98
C ASP A 45 -13.18 -11.59 18.08
N ALA A 46 -12.06 -12.29 18.19
CA ALA A 46 -11.99 -13.75 18.29
C ALA A 46 -11.56 -14.23 19.69
N ARG A 47 -11.75 -13.40 20.73
CA ARG A 47 -11.35 -13.73 22.12
C ARG A 47 -12.29 -14.74 22.80
N GLN A 48 -13.52 -14.86 22.32
CA GLN A 48 -14.53 -15.77 22.83
C GLN A 48 -14.90 -16.82 21.79
N LYS A 49 -15.62 -17.87 22.21
CA LYS A 49 -16.10 -18.95 21.32
C LYS A 49 -16.92 -18.41 20.14
N ASN A 50 -17.73 -17.38 20.38
CA ASN A 50 -18.48 -16.71 19.34
C ASN A 50 -17.65 -15.56 18.77
N ILE A 51 -17.17 -15.72 17.54
CA ILE A 51 -16.41 -14.69 16.82
C ILE A 51 -17.37 -13.57 16.42
N ILE A 52 -16.98 -12.33 16.69
CA ILE A 52 -17.74 -11.13 16.33
C ILE A 52 -16.92 -10.27 15.38
N ILE A 53 -17.56 -9.78 14.33
CA ILE A 53 -17.00 -8.78 13.42
C ILE A 53 -17.59 -7.42 13.79
N ASN A 54 -16.74 -6.43 14.06
CA ASN A 54 -17.17 -5.04 14.21
C ASN A 54 -16.85 -4.28 12.93
N LEU A 55 -17.89 -3.68 12.35
CA LEU A 55 -17.86 -2.93 11.10
C LEU A 55 -18.22 -1.47 11.37
N THR A 56 -17.49 -0.55 10.76
CA THR A 56 -17.96 0.83 10.53
C THR A 56 -18.36 0.92 9.07
N LEU A 57 -19.61 1.29 8.80
CA LEU A 57 -20.17 1.36 7.45
C LEU A 57 -20.65 2.77 7.16
N ASP A 58 -20.40 3.25 5.96
CA ASP A 58 -21.19 4.34 5.37
C ASP A 58 -22.31 3.71 4.55
N VAL A 59 -23.54 4.10 4.87
CA VAL A 59 -24.76 3.67 4.20
C VAL A 59 -25.28 4.84 3.37
N TYR A 60 -25.41 4.60 2.07
CA TYR A 60 -25.95 5.56 1.12
C TYR A 60 -27.38 5.16 0.78
N GLU A 61 -28.30 6.11 0.82
CA GLU A 61 -29.70 5.88 0.43
C GLU A 61 -29.89 6.06 -1.08
N VAL A 62 -31.04 5.62 -1.61
CA VAL A 62 -31.43 5.86 -3.01
C VAL A 62 -31.39 7.37 -3.32
N GLY A 63 -30.73 7.74 -4.40
CA GLY A 63 -30.48 9.14 -4.78
C GLY A 63 -29.16 9.69 -4.24
N GLU A 64 -28.50 8.99 -3.32
CA GLU A 64 -27.15 9.32 -2.88
C GLU A 64 -26.10 8.51 -3.64
N GLN A 65 -24.94 9.12 -3.88
CA GLN A 65 -23.85 8.50 -4.62
C GLN A 65 -22.68 8.22 -3.70
N ALA A 66 -22.19 6.98 -3.73
CA ALA A 66 -21.08 6.57 -2.91
C ALA A 66 -19.78 7.23 -3.37
N SER A 67 -19.02 7.82 -2.44
CA SER A 67 -17.70 8.38 -2.75
C SER A 67 -16.73 7.24 -3.06
N ILE A 68 -16.23 7.13 -4.28
CA ILE A 68 -15.16 6.19 -4.62
C ILE A 68 -13.85 6.97 -4.65
N ASP A 69 -12.88 6.52 -3.88
CA ASP A 69 -11.53 7.09 -3.92
C ASP A 69 -10.82 6.60 -5.19
N THR A 70 -10.63 7.50 -6.15
CA THR A 70 -9.96 7.24 -7.42
C THR A 70 -8.44 7.42 -7.34
N PHE A 71 -7.92 7.92 -6.21
CA PHE A 71 -6.51 8.23 -6.01
C PHE A 71 -5.94 9.26 -7.02
N GLU A 72 -6.81 10.07 -7.62
CA GLU A 72 -6.44 11.08 -8.62
C GLU A 72 -5.69 12.28 -8.01
N ASP A 73 -5.92 12.58 -6.73
CA ASP A 73 -5.19 13.60 -5.96
C ASP A 73 -3.72 13.22 -5.73
N LEU A 74 -3.36 11.94 -5.87
CA LEU A 74 -1.98 11.48 -5.86
C LEU A 74 -1.34 11.71 -7.23
N VAL A 75 -1.04 12.97 -7.52
CA VAL A 75 -0.39 13.40 -8.77
C VAL A 75 1.12 13.25 -8.67
N TYR A 76 1.76 12.83 -9.77
CA TYR A 76 3.21 12.73 -9.90
C TYR A 76 3.63 13.46 -11.19
N PRO A 77 3.96 14.77 -11.12
CA PRO A 77 4.27 15.56 -12.30
C PRO A 77 5.58 15.12 -12.97
N ASP A 78 5.83 15.61 -14.18
CA ASP A 78 7.16 15.54 -14.80
C ASP A 78 8.12 16.50 -14.08
N VAL A 79 9.19 15.94 -13.53
CA VAL A 79 10.26 16.65 -12.82
C VAL A 79 11.61 16.50 -13.53
N SER A 80 11.63 16.09 -14.80
CA SER A 80 12.85 15.87 -15.60
C SER A 80 13.82 17.06 -15.63
N SER A 81 13.29 18.30 -15.56
CA SER A 81 14.04 19.56 -15.56
C SER A 81 14.25 20.17 -14.16
N ALA A 82 13.76 19.51 -13.11
CA ALA A 82 13.83 20.02 -11.75
C ALA A 82 15.20 19.76 -11.08
N PRO A 83 15.52 20.48 -9.99
CA PRO A 83 16.66 20.14 -9.13
C PRO A 83 16.60 18.68 -8.69
N SER A 84 17.76 18.03 -8.61
CA SER A 84 17.84 16.59 -8.29
C SER A 84 18.24 16.31 -6.85
N ALA A 85 17.74 15.20 -6.30
CA ALA A 85 18.18 14.65 -5.03
C ALA A 85 18.50 13.17 -5.15
N ILE A 86 19.60 12.72 -4.53
CA ILE A 86 20.01 11.31 -4.51
C ILE A 86 19.26 10.59 -3.37
N VAL A 87 18.66 9.45 -3.70
CA VAL A 87 18.02 8.55 -2.75
C VAL A 87 18.79 7.24 -2.73
N VAL A 88 19.31 6.85 -1.57
CA VAL A 88 20.14 5.65 -1.42
C VAL A 88 19.30 4.51 -0.86
N GLY A 89 19.13 3.46 -1.65
CA GLY A 89 18.30 2.30 -1.40
C GLY A 89 16.91 2.41 -2.03
N ALA A 90 16.49 1.35 -2.73
CA ALA A 90 15.15 1.23 -3.33
C ALA A 90 14.21 0.37 -2.46
N GLY A 91 14.38 0.40 -1.13
CA GLY A 91 13.44 -0.16 -0.18
C GLY A 91 12.16 0.68 -0.04
N PRO A 92 11.22 0.32 0.85
CA PRO A 92 9.99 1.09 1.04
C PRO A 92 10.28 2.57 1.33
N CYS A 93 11.19 2.85 2.26
CA CYS A 93 11.55 4.23 2.59
C CYS A 93 12.04 5.03 1.37
N GLY A 94 12.96 4.46 0.57
CA GLY A 94 13.50 5.14 -0.61
C GLY A 94 12.47 5.33 -1.72
N LEU A 95 11.63 4.33 -1.99
CA LEU A 95 10.57 4.44 -2.99
C LEU A 95 9.54 5.51 -2.60
N PHE A 96 9.08 5.51 -1.34
CA PHE A 96 8.16 6.54 -0.85
C PHE A 96 8.82 7.93 -0.81
N ALA A 97 10.11 8.02 -0.47
CA ALA A 97 10.86 9.27 -0.54
C ALA A 97 10.96 9.80 -1.97
N ALA A 98 11.26 8.95 -2.95
CA ALA A 98 11.32 9.34 -4.36
C ALA A 98 9.97 9.84 -4.89
N LEU A 99 8.88 9.14 -4.58
CA LEU A 99 7.53 9.58 -4.92
C LEU A 99 7.18 10.92 -4.26
N GLN A 100 7.56 11.13 -3.00
CA GLN A 100 7.36 12.39 -2.31
C GLN A 100 8.20 13.52 -2.92
N LEU A 101 9.46 13.27 -3.32
CA LEU A 101 10.32 14.25 -3.99
C LEU A 101 9.67 14.73 -5.29
N ILE A 102 9.15 13.80 -6.10
CA ILE A 102 8.41 14.13 -7.33
C ILE A 102 7.22 15.04 -7.03
N GLN A 103 6.44 14.73 -5.99
CA GLN A 103 5.31 15.57 -5.56
C GLN A 103 5.72 16.97 -5.08
N GLN A 104 6.96 17.13 -4.65
CA GLN A 104 7.54 18.41 -4.25
C GLN A 104 8.31 19.10 -5.40
N GLY A 105 8.24 18.57 -6.63
CA GLY A 105 8.93 19.15 -7.77
C GLY A 105 10.46 18.95 -7.71
N VAL A 106 10.93 17.84 -7.15
CA VAL A 106 12.35 17.47 -7.09
C VAL A 106 12.56 16.16 -7.84
N ARG A 107 13.59 16.10 -8.69
CA ARG A 107 13.93 14.92 -9.49
C ARG A 107 14.70 13.90 -8.66
N PRO A 108 14.13 12.73 -8.33
CA PRO A 108 14.85 11.73 -7.56
C PRO A 108 15.82 10.94 -8.45
N ILE A 109 17.03 10.72 -7.95
CA ILE A 109 18.01 9.76 -8.50
C ILE A 109 18.16 8.65 -7.47
N VAL A 110 17.46 7.53 -7.68
CA VAL A 110 17.48 6.39 -6.77
C VAL A 110 18.63 5.47 -7.15
N ILE A 111 19.47 5.11 -6.19
CA ILE A 111 20.51 4.09 -6.37
C ILE A 111 20.24 2.90 -5.43
N GLU A 112 20.36 1.69 -5.94
CA GLU A 112 20.16 0.46 -5.18
C GLU A 112 21.28 -0.53 -5.46
N ARG A 113 21.87 -1.08 -4.40
CA ARG A 113 23.00 -2.01 -4.51
C ARG A 113 22.62 -3.31 -5.19
N GLY A 114 21.39 -3.78 -4.98
CA GLY A 114 20.89 -4.99 -5.62
C GLY A 114 20.20 -4.74 -6.95
N VAL A 115 19.58 -5.79 -7.46
CA VAL A 115 18.91 -5.82 -8.77
C VAL A 115 17.43 -5.46 -8.68
N ASP A 116 16.78 -5.26 -9.83
CA ASP A 116 15.34 -5.07 -9.94
C ASP A 116 14.55 -6.27 -9.36
N VAL A 117 13.32 -6.03 -8.93
CA VAL A 117 12.53 -6.99 -8.15
C VAL A 117 12.21 -8.27 -8.93
N MET A 118 12.14 -8.20 -10.26
CA MET A 118 11.82 -9.35 -11.11
C MET A 118 13.05 -10.24 -11.30
N THR A 119 14.22 -9.63 -11.49
CA THR A 119 15.50 -10.35 -11.51
C THR A 119 15.79 -10.95 -10.13
N ARG A 120 15.57 -10.17 -9.06
CA ARG A 120 15.74 -10.60 -7.67
C ARG A 120 14.88 -11.83 -7.34
N ARG A 121 13.64 -11.89 -7.84
CA ARG A 121 12.77 -13.08 -7.69
C ARG A 121 13.43 -14.35 -8.23
N LYS A 122 14.12 -14.27 -9.36
CA LYS A 122 14.86 -15.40 -9.94
C LYS A 122 16.06 -15.79 -9.06
N HIS A 123 16.79 -14.81 -8.54
CA HIS A 123 17.93 -15.05 -7.65
C HIS A 123 17.48 -15.74 -6.36
N LEU A 124 16.35 -15.32 -5.77
CA LEU A 124 15.78 -15.97 -4.59
C LEU A 124 15.31 -17.41 -4.88
N ALA A 125 14.73 -17.66 -6.05
CA ALA A 125 14.38 -19.02 -6.46
C ALA A 125 15.63 -19.91 -6.61
N SER A 126 16.71 -19.36 -7.16
CA SER A 126 18.00 -20.05 -7.26
C SER A 126 18.60 -20.33 -5.88
N LEU A 127 18.59 -19.35 -4.97
CA LEU A 127 19.02 -19.52 -3.58
C LEU A 127 18.26 -20.65 -2.89
N HIS A 128 16.92 -20.68 -3.04
CA HIS A 128 16.10 -21.73 -2.43
C HIS A 128 16.40 -23.13 -3.00
N LYS A 129 16.75 -23.22 -4.28
CA LYS A 129 17.07 -24.50 -4.94
C LYS A 129 18.49 -24.99 -4.66
N THR A 130 19.46 -24.07 -4.60
CA THR A 130 20.89 -24.40 -4.60
C THR A 130 21.59 -24.16 -3.27
N GLY A 131 20.99 -23.37 -2.38
CA GLY A 131 21.62 -22.90 -1.13
C GLY A 131 22.71 -21.84 -1.35
N VAL A 132 22.98 -21.43 -2.59
CA VAL A 132 24.03 -20.46 -2.92
C VAL A 132 23.47 -19.03 -2.79
N LEU A 133 24.07 -18.25 -1.89
CA LEU A 133 23.71 -16.86 -1.62
C LEU A 133 24.49 -15.90 -2.51
N ASP A 134 23.77 -15.05 -3.24
CA ASP A 134 24.31 -13.84 -3.85
C ASP A 134 24.34 -12.70 -2.82
N PRO A 135 25.52 -12.16 -2.45
CA PRO A 135 25.64 -11.12 -1.44
C PRO A 135 25.07 -9.76 -1.89
N GLU A 136 24.84 -9.54 -3.19
CA GLU A 136 24.26 -8.30 -3.72
C GLU A 136 22.77 -8.44 -4.10
N SER A 137 22.24 -9.66 -4.20
CA SER A 137 20.82 -9.92 -4.48
C SER A 137 20.24 -11.04 -3.63
N ASN A 138 19.62 -10.68 -2.52
CA ASN A 138 19.10 -11.61 -1.52
C ASN A 138 17.84 -11.05 -0.83
N TYR A 139 17.38 -11.66 0.26
CA TYR A 139 16.19 -11.20 0.99
C TYR A 139 16.30 -9.78 1.55
N SER A 140 17.51 -9.25 1.71
CA SER A 140 17.74 -7.89 2.23
C SER A 140 17.96 -6.86 1.13
N TYR A 141 18.70 -7.21 0.07
CA TYR A 141 19.20 -6.25 -0.94
C TYR A 141 18.54 -6.41 -2.31
N GLY A 142 18.33 -5.26 -2.97
CA GLY A 142 17.61 -5.12 -4.24
C GLY A 142 16.27 -4.39 -4.10
N GLU A 143 15.60 -4.19 -5.22
CA GLU A 143 14.37 -3.40 -5.30
C GLU A 143 13.31 -3.89 -4.30
N GLY A 144 12.71 -2.94 -3.58
CA GLY A 144 11.75 -3.17 -2.50
C GLY A 144 12.38 -3.59 -1.16
N GLY A 145 13.70 -3.69 -1.08
CA GLY A 145 14.46 -3.98 0.14
C GLY A 145 13.98 -5.23 0.85
N ALA A 146 14.06 -5.26 2.18
CA ALA A 146 13.60 -6.39 2.98
C ALA A 146 12.08 -6.64 2.93
N GLY A 147 11.30 -5.66 2.45
CA GLY A 147 9.84 -5.76 2.41
C GLY A 147 9.31 -6.60 1.25
N ALA A 148 10.00 -6.59 0.10
CA ALA A 148 9.48 -7.09 -1.19
C ALA A 148 8.96 -8.53 -1.17
N PHE A 149 9.63 -9.42 -0.45
CA PHE A 149 9.30 -10.85 -0.36
C PHE A 149 8.85 -11.26 1.05
N SER A 150 8.11 -10.37 1.71
CA SER A 150 7.45 -10.62 3.00
C SER A 150 5.95 -10.83 2.83
N ASP A 151 5.26 -11.25 3.90
CA ASP A 151 3.78 -11.30 3.98
C ASP A 151 3.12 -9.92 3.73
N GLY A 152 3.90 -8.84 3.75
CA GLY A 152 3.40 -7.50 3.41
C GLY A 152 2.40 -6.98 4.46
N LYS A 153 2.60 -7.34 5.73
CA LYS A 153 1.81 -6.81 6.86
C LYS A 153 2.09 -5.33 7.01
N LEU A 154 1.03 -4.53 6.95
CA LEU A 154 1.09 -3.08 7.03
C LEU A 154 0.58 -2.63 8.39
N TYR A 155 1.46 -2.52 9.38
CA TYR A 155 1.10 -1.97 10.68
C TYR A 155 2.15 -0.97 11.15
N THR A 156 1.69 0.05 11.85
CA THR A 156 2.56 1.01 12.53
C THR A 156 2.05 1.24 13.94
N ARG A 157 2.98 1.36 14.88
CA ARG A 157 2.68 1.77 16.26
C ARG A 157 2.73 3.29 16.43
N SER A 158 3.18 4.01 15.40
CA SER A 158 3.30 5.47 15.43
C SER A 158 2.02 6.12 14.92
N LYS A 159 1.44 7.01 15.74
CA LYS A 159 0.30 7.85 15.38
C LYS A 159 0.67 9.32 15.09
N LYS A 160 1.96 9.69 15.23
CA LYS A 160 2.43 11.08 15.19
C LYS A 160 3.34 11.43 14.00
N ARG A 161 3.69 10.45 13.15
CA ARG A 161 4.75 10.60 12.12
C ARG A 161 4.23 10.68 10.68
N GLY A 162 3.02 11.23 10.50
CA GLY A 162 2.39 11.39 9.18
C GLY A 162 1.14 10.53 9.00
N SER A 163 0.54 10.64 7.80
CA SER A 163 -0.72 9.98 7.47
C SER A 163 -0.49 8.53 7.02
N VAL A 164 -0.93 7.58 7.84
CA VAL A 164 -0.96 6.14 7.48
C VAL A 164 -1.88 5.92 6.29
N GLU A 165 -3.03 6.60 6.28
CA GLU A 165 -4.00 6.54 5.20
C GLU A 165 -3.38 6.91 3.86
N ARG A 166 -2.58 7.99 3.80
CA ARG A 166 -1.89 8.39 2.57
C ARG A 166 -1.00 7.27 2.02
N ILE A 167 -0.26 6.58 2.89
CA ILE A 167 0.61 5.47 2.48
C ILE A 167 -0.20 4.30 1.93
N LEU A 168 -1.32 3.95 2.58
CA LEU A 168 -2.22 2.91 2.10
C LEU A 168 -2.86 3.29 0.75
N ARG A 169 -3.28 4.55 0.58
CA ARG A 169 -3.82 5.07 -0.70
C ARG A 169 -2.78 4.99 -1.82
N ILE A 170 -1.51 5.31 -1.53
CA ILE A 170 -0.42 5.15 -2.50
C ILE A 170 -0.25 3.69 -2.91
N PHE A 171 -0.28 2.75 -1.95
CA PHE A 171 -0.26 1.31 -2.29
C PHE A 171 -1.44 0.92 -3.19
N CYS A 172 -2.66 1.39 -2.88
CA CYS A 172 -3.85 1.13 -3.70
C CYS A 172 -3.73 1.71 -5.11
N LYS A 173 -3.20 2.94 -5.26
CA LYS A 173 -2.93 3.55 -6.57
C LYS A 173 -2.05 2.67 -7.45
N PHE A 174 -1.06 2.00 -6.87
CA PHE A 174 -0.17 1.08 -7.58
C PHE A 174 -0.69 -0.37 -7.64
N GLY A 175 -1.94 -0.60 -7.22
CA GLY A 175 -2.68 -1.84 -7.42
C GLY A 175 -2.70 -2.79 -6.23
N ALA A 176 -2.44 -2.30 -5.02
CA ALA A 176 -2.89 -2.99 -3.82
C ALA A 176 -4.43 -3.03 -3.74
N ASP A 177 -4.96 -4.07 -3.14
CA ASP A 177 -6.40 -4.24 -2.96
C ASP A 177 -6.96 -3.15 -2.02
N PRO A 178 -8.00 -2.39 -2.41
CA PRO A 178 -8.60 -1.35 -1.58
C PRO A 178 -9.03 -1.82 -0.18
N LYS A 179 -9.19 -3.14 0.05
CA LYS A 179 -9.43 -3.70 1.40
C LYS A 179 -8.38 -3.26 2.42
N ILE A 180 -7.16 -2.93 2.00
CA ILE A 180 -6.10 -2.49 2.94
C ILE A 180 -6.42 -1.16 3.62
N LEU A 181 -7.34 -0.36 3.06
CA LEU A 181 -7.80 0.91 3.64
C LEU A 181 -8.77 0.71 4.80
N VAL A 182 -9.43 -0.45 4.87
CA VAL A 182 -10.54 -0.71 5.80
C VAL A 182 -10.18 -1.73 6.89
N ASP A 183 -9.29 -2.67 6.58
CA ASP A 183 -8.83 -3.69 7.51
C ASP A 183 -7.98 -3.07 8.63
N ALA A 184 -8.25 -3.43 9.89
CA ALA A 184 -7.43 -2.95 11.00
C ALA A 184 -6.00 -3.53 11.03
N HIS A 185 -5.79 -4.69 10.40
CA HIS A 185 -4.48 -5.32 10.24
C HIS A 185 -4.27 -5.67 8.75
N PRO A 186 -4.03 -4.65 7.91
CA PRO A 186 -3.97 -4.85 6.48
C PRO A 186 -2.73 -5.64 6.05
N HIS A 187 -2.88 -6.41 4.99
CA HIS A 187 -1.80 -7.15 4.32
C HIS A 187 -1.98 -7.09 2.81
N ILE A 188 -0.87 -6.91 2.08
CA ILE A 188 -0.85 -6.90 0.61
C ILE A 188 -0.66 -8.32 0.05
N GLY A 189 0.02 -9.20 0.79
CA GLY A 189 0.42 -10.54 0.35
C GLY A 189 1.69 -10.52 -0.51
N THR A 190 2.51 -11.56 -0.34
CA THR A 190 3.86 -11.65 -0.91
C THR A 190 3.90 -11.57 -2.43
N ASP A 191 2.93 -12.16 -3.14
CA ASP A 191 2.95 -12.21 -4.61
C ASP A 191 2.60 -10.88 -5.28
N LYS A 192 1.85 -10.01 -4.58
CA LYS A 192 1.39 -8.73 -5.12
C LYS A 192 2.43 -7.63 -4.92
N LEU A 193 3.19 -7.69 -3.82
CA LEU A 193 4.09 -6.61 -3.43
C LEU A 193 5.21 -6.34 -4.45
N PRO A 194 5.88 -7.35 -5.06
CA PRO A 194 6.84 -7.13 -6.14
C PRO A 194 6.25 -6.36 -7.33
N VAL A 195 5.02 -6.67 -7.72
CA VAL A 195 4.34 -5.99 -8.84
C VAL A 195 4.05 -4.54 -8.50
N ILE A 196 3.60 -4.27 -7.27
CA ILE A 196 3.33 -2.92 -6.78
C ILE A 196 4.62 -2.09 -6.71
N ILE A 197 5.71 -2.66 -6.20
CA ILE A 197 7.04 -2.03 -6.15
C ILE A 197 7.52 -1.67 -7.56
N LYS A 198 7.41 -2.60 -8.52
CA LYS A 198 7.77 -2.35 -9.92
C LYS A 198 6.97 -1.18 -10.50
N ARG A 199 5.67 -1.09 -10.22
CA ARG A 199 4.81 0.02 -10.65
C ARG A 199 5.20 1.35 -10.02
N MET A 200 5.60 1.36 -8.75
CA MET A 200 6.16 2.56 -8.10
C MET A 200 7.42 3.04 -8.81
N ARG A 201 8.34 2.13 -9.16
CA ARG A 201 9.52 2.48 -9.97
C ARG A 201 9.13 3.02 -11.34
N GLU A 202 8.20 2.36 -12.04
CA GLU A 202 7.75 2.82 -13.35
C GLU A 202 7.17 4.24 -13.29
N GLN A 203 6.45 4.57 -12.22
CA GLN A 203 5.98 5.94 -11.98
C GLN A 203 7.14 6.91 -11.76
N ILE A 204 8.16 6.54 -10.97
CA ILE A 204 9.34 7.38 -10.75
C ILE A 204 10.02 7.71 -12.09
N LEU A 205 10.20 6.70 -12.94
CA LEU A 205 10.78 6.87 -14.27
C LEU A 205 9.89 7.71 -15.19
N ALA A 206 8.58 7.47 -15.19
CA ALA A 206 7.61 8.22 -15.99
C ALA A 206 7.53 9.70 -15.61
N SER A 207 7.86 10.04 -14.36
CA SER A 207 7.96 11.41 -13.86
C SER A 207 9.33 12.05 -14.11
N GLY A 208 10.24 11.42 -14.86
CA GLY A 208 11.57 11.97 -15.16
C GLY A 208 12.63 11.72 -14.08
N GLY A 209 12.31 10.93 -13.05
CA GLY A 209 13.29 10.42 -12.10
C GLY A 209 14.16 9.31 -12.68
N GLU A 210 15.22 8.95 -11.95
CA GLU A 210 16.15 7.90 -12.34
C GLU A 210 16.21 6.79 -11.29
N VAL A 211 16.44 5.54 -11.72
CA VAL A 211 16.64 4.40 -10.83
C VAL A 211 17.78 3.53 -11.37
N HIS A 212 18.88 3.45 -10.61
CA HIS A 212 20.08 2.70 -10.96
C HIS A 212 20.23 1.50 -10.02
N PHE A 213 20.14 0.30 -10.60
CA PHE A 213 20.37 -0.96 -9.90
C PHE A 213 21.83 -1.40 -10.00
N SER A 214 22.22 -2.37 -9.17
CA SER A 214 23.61 -2.82 -9.06
C SER A 214 24.58 -1.67 -8.77
N CYS A 215 24.09 -0.66 -8.05
CA CYS A 215 24.78 0.59 -7.78
C CYS A 215 24.86 0.82 -6.27
N ARG A 216 25.98 0.42 -5.67
CA ARG A 216 26.21 0.55 -4.22
C ARG A 216 26.90 1.88 -3.92
N MET A 217 26.30 2.70 -3.05
CA MET A 217 27.00 3.85 -2.49
C MET A 217 28.12 3.39 -1.55
N GLU A 218 29.33 3.91 -1.75
CA GLU A 218 30.50 3.56 -0.91
C GLU A 218 30.91 4.68 0.04
N GLY A 219 30.54 5.93 -0.25
CA GLY A 219 30.88 7.08 0.58
C GLY A 219 30.20 8.36 0.11
N LEU A 220 30.35 9.40 0.93
CA LEU A 220 29.92 10.76 0.61
C LEU A 220 31.16 11.61 0.33
N LEU A 221 31.12 12.36 -0.76
CA LEU A 221 32.07 13.44 -1.02
C LEU A 221 31.55 14.68 -0.31
N LEU A 222 32.26 15.11 0.74
CA LEU A 222 31.90 16.29 1.51
C LEU A 222 32.77 17.45 1.05
N ASP A 223 32.15 18.47 0.45
CA ASP A 223 32.81 19.74 0.23
C ASP A 223 32.56 20.65 1.44
N LYS A 224 33.63 21.19 2.02
CA LYS A 224 33.52 22.21 3.05
C LYS A 224 33.45 23.53 2.29
N GLY A 225 32.22 23.98 2.02
CA GLY A 225 31.96 25.20 1.25
C GLY A 225 32.82 26.39 1.64
#